data_AF-A0A833FYW0-F1
#
_entry.id   AF-A0A833FYW0-F1
#
_cell.length_a   1.000
_cell.length_b   1.000
_cell.length_c   1.000
_cell.angle_alpha   90.00
_cell.angle_beta   90.00
_cell.angle_gamma   90.00
#
_symmetry.space_group_name_H-M   'P 1'
#
loop_
_entity.id
_entity.type
_entity.pdbx_description
1 polymer ?
#
loop_
_entity_poly.entity_id
_entity_poly.type
_entity_poly.pdbx_seq_one_letter_code
_entity_poly.pdbx_strand_id
1 'polypeptide(L)'
;MEQAMSQWTPEQLVGVADHALKSDRVDDALNVYRYLTQNFPGTPQAEFAAGEIERLSSPASAEERAETNGRDPSARKPSSGRRDMSSISLNGHDPAPRPTSRRPRSERLSAEGHEPRRPEFAGPMHSIAVREGPAFVREYKVGTLLSRVIAALGWLVFVAAGLAALVGGTCIGLAYFGIWQPNHSILQQLMLYAIPNLGGALGGLAAIALGQAMRAFFDQANATRELLAIRQRY
;
A
#
# COMPACT_ATOMS: atom_id res chain seq x y z
N MET A 1 -7.34 7.35 -13.05
CA MET A 1 -7.14 5.89 -12.88
C MET A 1 -7.90 5.10 -13.94
N GLU A 2 -9.13 5.47 -14.28
CA GLU A 2 -9.98 4.79 -15.28
C GLU A 2 -9.31 4.58 -16.65
N GLN A 3 -8.56 5.56 -17.17
CA GLN A 3 -7.85 5.42 -18.45
C GLN A 3 -6.75 4.34 -18.44
N ALA A 4 -6.19 4.01 -17.28
CA ALA A 4 -5.20 2.94 -17.17
C ALA A 4 -5.85 1.55 -17.05
N MET A 5 -7.07 1.50 -16.47
CA MET A 5 -7.79 0.24 -16.23
C MET A 5 -8.42 -0.35 -17.50
N SER A 6 -8.68 0.47 -18.53
CA SER A 6 -9.27 0.02 -19.79
C SER A 6 -8.36 -0.90 -20.61
N GLN A 7 -7.05 -0.91 -20.33
CA GLN A 7 -6.08 -1.77 -21.01
C GLN A 7 -5.89 -3.14 -20.33
N TRP A 8 -6.48 -3.36 -19.17
CA TRP A 8 -6.25 -4.55 -18.35
C TRP A 8 -7.33 -5.59 -18.55
N THR A 9 -6.94 -6.86 -18.51
CA THR A 9 -7.91 -7.96 -18.59
C THR A 9 -8.68 -8.10 -17.26
N PRO A 10 -9.90 -8.67 -17.27
CA PRO A 10 -10.67 -8.88 -16.05
C PRO A 10 -9.91 -9.67 -14.97
N GLU A 11 -9.12 -10.66 -15.38
CA GLU A 11 -8.29 -11.47 -14.48
C GLU A 11 -7.20 -10.65 -13.79
N GLN A 12 -6.55 -9.74 -14.53
CA GLN A 12 -5.54 -8.84 -13.97
C GLN A 12 -6.15 -7.87 -12.96
N LEU A 13 -7.35 -7.35 -13.25
CA LEU A 13 -8.07 -6.45 -12.34
C LEU A 13 -8.41 -7.15 -11.01
N VAL A 14 -8.81 -8.42 -11.04
CA VAL A 14 -9.03 -9.20 -9.80
C VAL A 14 -7.74 -9.33 -8.99
N GLY A 15 -6.60 -9.61 -9.64
CA GLY A 15 -5.30 -9.66 -8.96
C GLY A 15 -4.89 -8.34 -8.32
N VAL A 16 -5.20 -7.22 -8.97
CA VAL A 16 -4.94 -5.87 -8.43
C VAL A 16 -5.82 -5.58 -7.22
N ALA A 17 -7.10 -5.96 -7.28
CA ALA A 17 -8.02 -5.82 -6.15
C ALA A 17 -7.56 -6.66 -4.94
N ASP A 18 -7.15 -7.91 -5.17
CA ASP A 18 -6.63 -8.80 -4.12
C ASP A 18 -5.34 -8.26 -3.48
N HIS A 19 -4.44 -7.71 -4.30
CA HIS A 19 -3.24 -7.03 -3.78
C HIS A 19 -3.59 -5.78 -2.96
N ALA A 20 -4.60 -5.02 -3.37
CA ALA A 20 -5.08 -3.85 -2.62
C ALA A 20 -5.67 -4.28 -1.25
N LEU A 21 -6.44 -5.36 -1.20
CA LEU A 21 -6.94 -5.95 0.05
C LEU A 21 -5.80 -6.39 0.98
N LYS A 22 -4.79 -7.09 0.45
CA LYS A 22 -3.59 -7.47 1.21
C LYS A 22 -2.79 -6.29 1.76
N SER A 23 -2.92 -5.12 1.12
CA SER A 23 -2.28 -3.87 1.53
C SER A 23 -3.13 -3.02 2.46
N ASP A 24 -4.27 -3.54 2.95
CA ASP A 24 -5.26 -2.82 3.76
C ASP A 24 -5.85 -1.57 3.06
N ARG A 25 -5.90 -1.59 1.72
CA ARG A 25 -6.48 -0.52 0.89
C ARG A 25 -7.83 -0.94 0.33
N VAL A 26 -8.80 -1.08 1.23
CA VAL A 26 -10.11 -1.66 0.87
C VAL A 26 -10.91 -0.78 -0.09
N ASP A 27 -10.82 0.55 0.05
CA ASP A 27 -11.51 1.47 -0.86
C ASP A 27 -11.00 1.36 -2.30
N ASP A 28 -9.68 1.17 -2.47
CA ASP A 28 -9.06 0.93 -3.77
C ASP A 28 -9.59 -0.38 -4.37
N ALA A 29 -9.65 -1.45 -3.57
CA ALA A 29 -10.19 -2.75 -4.01
C ALA A 29 -11.67 -2.64 -4.42
N LEU A 30 -12.49 -1.96 -3.64
CA LEU A 30 -13.91 -1.73 -3.96
C LEU A 30 -14.10 -0.95 -5.26
N ASN A 31 -13.27 0.06 -5.51
CA ASN A 31 -13.31 0.80 -6.77
C ASN A 31 -12.96 -0.08 -7.97
N VAL A 32 -11.97 -0.96 -7.84
CA VAL A 32 -11.60 -1.93 -8.89
C VAL A 32 -12.72 -2.94 -9.13
N TYR A 33 -13.33 -3.49 -8.07
CA TYR A 33 -14.46 -4.41 -8.21
C TYR A 33 -15.68 -3.74 -8.86
N ARG A 34 -16.00 -2.49 -8.50
CA ARG A 34 -17.08 -1.73 -9.17
C ARG A 34 -16.78 -1.55 -10.65
N TYR A 35 -15.55 -1.18 -11.01
CA TYR A 35 -15.13 -1.06 -12.40
C TYR A 35 -15.29 -2.39 -13.16
N LEU A 36 -14.90 -3.51 -12.56
CA LEU A 36 -15.10 -4.87 -13.11
C LEU A 36 -16.57 -5.16 -13.40
N THR A 37 -17.46 -4.94 -12.43
CA THR A 37 -18.90 -5.19 -12.57
C THR A 37 -19.58 -4.31 -13.63
N GLN A 38 -19.11 -3.06 -13.78
CA GLN A 38 -19.69 -2.11 -14.74
C GLN A 38 -19.21 -2.34 -16.17
N ASN A 39 -17.93 -2.65 -16.37
CA ASN A 39 -17.32 -2.71 -17.70
C ASN A 39 -17.27 -4.12 -18.29
N PHE A 40 -17.37 -5.16 -17.46
CA PHE A 40 -17.30 -6.56 -17.89
C PHE A 40 -18.48 -7.41 -17.38
N PRO A 41 -19.74 -6.98 -17.60
CA PRO A 41 -20.91 -7.70 -17.14
C PRO A 41 -20.98 -9.11 -17.76
N GLY A 42 -21.42 -10.10 -16.97
CA GLY A 42 -21.58 -11.49 -17.42
C GLY A 42 -20.28 -12.31 -17.46
N THR A 43 -19.16 -11.76 -16.98
CA THR A 43 -17.93 -12.52 -16.75
C THR A 43 -17.93 -13.15 -15.36
N PRO A 44 -17.30 -14.33 -15.15
CA PRO A 44 -17.22 -14.93 -13.81
C PRO A 44 -16.46 -14.04 -12.82
N GLN A 45 -15.53 -13.23 -13.30
CA GLN A 45 -14.80 -12.24 -12.49
C GLN A 45 -15.73 -11.12 -12.00
N ALA A 46 -16.70 -10.68 -12.82
CA ALA A 46 -17.68 -9.68 -12.40
C ALA A 46 -18.67 -10.25 -11.38
N GLU A 47 -19.09 -11.51 -11.51
CA GLU A 47 -19.93 -12.18 -10.51
C GLU A 47 -19.22 -12.32 -9.17
N PHE A 48 -17.94 -12.74 -9.20
CA PHE A 48 -17.09 -12.76 -8.01
C PHE A 48 -16.94 -11.37 -7.38
N ALA A 49 -16.66 -10.34 -8.20
CA ALA A 49 -16.51 -8.97 -7.75
C ALA A 49 -17.79 -8.43 -7.09
N ALA A 50 -18.98 -8.78 -7.62
CA ALA A 50 -20.26 -8.38 -7.04
C ALA A 50 -20.44 -8.98 -5.62
N GLY A 51 -20.13 -10.26 -5.44
CA GLY A 51 -20.17 -10.91 -4.12
C GLY A 51 -19.18 -10.32 -3.13
N GLU A 52 -17.96 -9.98 -3.57
CA GLU A 52 -16.97 -9.32 -2.72
C GLU A 52 -17.37 -7.89 -2.34
N ILE A 53 -17.98 -7.13 -3.24
CA ILE A 53 -18.52 -5.80 -2.91
C ILE A 53 -19.55 -5.92 -1.78
N GLU A 54 -20.49 -6.87 -1.87
CA GLU A 54 -21.50 -7.09 -0.84
C GLU A 54 -20.85 -7.45 0.51
N ARG A 55 -19.88 -8.39 0.50
CA ARG A 55 -19.15 -8.79 1.70
C ARG A 55 -18.38 -7.62 2.34
N LEU A 56 -17.67 -6.84 1.52
CA LEU A 56 -16.79 -5.76 1.98
C LEU A 56 -17.54 -4.48 2.34
N SER A 57 -18.75 -4.27 1.81
CA SER A 57 -19.62 -3.13 2.13
C SER A 57 -20.58 -3.40 3.30
N SER A 58 -20.72 -4.65 3.73
CA SER A 58 -21.50 -5.00 4.92
C SER A 58 -20.97 -4.27 6.16
N PRO A 59 -21.86 -3.68 7.00
CA PRO A 59 -21.47 -2.89 8.18
C PRO A 59 -20.67 -3.71 9.20
N ALA A 60 -20.86 -5.04 9.25
CA ALA A 60 -20.07 -5.92 10.10
C ALA A 60 -18.56 -5.84 9.77
N SER A 61 -18.23 -5.73 8.48
CA SER A 61 -16.85 -5.58 8.00
C SER A 61 -16.28 -4.19 8.33
N ALA A 62 -17.13 -3.17 8.49
CA ALA A 62 -16.72 -1.83 8.86
C ALA A 62 -16.38 -1.72 10.36
N GLU A 63 -17.13 -2.40 11.23
CA GLU A 63 -16.83 -2.46 12.67
C GLU A 63 -15.50 -3.17 12.94
N GLU A 64 -15.23 -4.29 12.27
CA GLU A 64 -13.95 -5.00 12.39
C GLU A 64 -12.76 -4.13 11.94
N ARG A 65 -12.95 -3.31 10.90
CA ARG A 65 -11.94 -2.33 10.45
C ARG A 65 -11.77 -1.15 11.40
N ALA A 66 -12.84 -0.71 12.06
CA ALA A 66 -12.77 0.36 13.05
C ALA A 66 -11.99 -0.09 14.30
N GLU A 67 -12.15 -1.35 14.71
CA GLU A 67 -11.36 -1.92 15.82
C GLU A 67 -9.88 -2.10 15.47
N THR A 68 -9.54 -2.44 14.23
CA THR A 68 -8.14 -2.59 13.81
C THR A 68 -7.44 -1.25 13.60
N ASN A 69 -8.12 -0.25 13.02
CA ASN A 69 -7.55 1.09 12.79
C ASN A 69 -7.55 1.99 14.04
N GLY A 70 -8.45 1.74 15.01
CA GLY A 70 -8.48 2.46 16.28
C GLY A 70 -7.48 1.97 17.32
N ARG A 71 -6.88 0.77 17.13
CA ARG A 71 -5.79 0.30 17.99
C ARG A 71 -4.48 0.93 17.57
N ASP A 72 -4.10 1.99 18.29
CA ASP A 72 -2.74 2.53 18.26
C ASP A 72 -1.72 1.36 18.38
N PRO A 73 -0.94 1.06 17.34
CA PRO A 73 0.05 -0.02 17.38
C PRO A 73 1.13 0.22 18.45
N SER A 74 1.22 1.44 18.97
CA SER A 74 2.12 1.84 20.06
C SER A 74 1.61 1.43 21.44
N ALA A 75 0.32 1.11 21.60
CA ALA A 75 -0.28 0.69 22.87
C ALA A 75 -0.15 -0.82 23.14
N ARG A 76 0.46 -1.59 22.23
CA ARG A 76 0.93 -2.95 22.53
C ARG A 76 2.12 -2.86 23.50
N LYS A 77 1.80 -2.70 24.79
CA LYS A 77 2.66 -3.13 25.88
C LYS A 77 3.08 -4.56 25.54
N PRO A 78 4.38 -4.87 25.41
CA PRO A 78 4.80 -6.25 25.29
C PRO A 78 4.27 -6.94 26.54
N SER A 79 3.33 -7.88 26.37
CA SER A 79 2.98 -8.80 27.44
C SER A 79 4.25 -9.60 27.69
N SER A 80 5.00 -9.14 28.68
CA SER A 80 6.08 -9.90 29.29
C SER A 80 5.53 -11.28 29.59
N GLY A 81 6.05 -12.27 28.89
CA GLY A 81 5.61 -13.64 28.97
C GLY A 81 5.57 -14.10 30.42
N ARG A 82 4.36 -14.34 30.92
CA ARG A 82 4.17 -15.33 31.97
C ARG A 82 4.24 -16.69 31.26
N ARG A 83 5.45 -17.24 31.26
CA ARG A 83 5.71 -18.66 31.00
C ARG A 83 4.96 -19.45 32.07
N ASP A 84 3.72 -19.82 31.79
CA ASP A 84 3.14 -20.99 32.44
C ASP A 84 3.67 -22.21 31.69
N MET A 85 4.80 -22.71 32.19
CA MET A 85 5.25 -24.07 31.97
C MET A 85 4.27 -25.00 32.69
N SER A 86 3.20 -25.40 32.02
CA SER A 86 2.38 -26.54 32.45
C SER A 86 2.51 -27.65 31.43
N SER A 87 3.44 -28.55 31.77
CA SER A 87 3.44 -30.00 31.51
C SER A 87 3.09 -30.47 30.09
N ILE A 88 4.16 -30.79 29.37
CA ILE A 88 4.20 -31.89 28.40
C ILE A 88 3.63 -33.14 29.08
N SER A 89 2.37 -33.47 28.78
CA SER A 89 1.86 -34.83 28.95
C SER A 89 2.18 -35.60 27.67
N LEU A 90 3.33 -36.27 27.74
CA LEU A 90 3.76 -37.31 26.82
C LEU A 90 2.85 -38.52 27.05
N ASN A 91 1.75 -38.64 26.31
CA ASN A 91 0.98 -39.88 26.26
C ASN A 91 0.76 -40.27 24.80
N GLY A 92 1.53 -41.27 24.37
CA GLY A 92 1.32 -41.97 23.12
C GLY A 92 0.06 -42.84 23.20
N HIS A 93 -0.71 -42.82 22.12
CA HIS A 93 -1.59 -43.91 21.72
C HIS A 93 -1.91 -43.79 20.23
N ASP A 94 -1.14 -44.50 19.42
CA ASP A 94 -1.69 -45.17 18.23
C ASP A 94 -2.70 -46.22 18.72
N PRO A 95 -3.87 -46.37 18.07
CA PRO A 95 -3.91 -47.41 17.04
C PRO A 95 -4.85 -47.17 15.84
N ALA A 96 -4.39 -47.77 14.74
CA ALA A 96 -5.13 -48.55 13.74
C ALA A 96 -5.72 -47.87 12.47
N PRO A 97 -5.46 -48.46 11.28
CA PRO A 97 -6.01 -48.05 10.00
C PRO A 97 -7.43 -48.58 9.81
N ARG A 98 -8.34 -47.76 9.25
CA ARG A 98 -9.67 -48.21 8.83
C ARG A 98 -9.75 -48.45 7.32
N PRO A 99 -10.55 -49.45 6.90
CA PRO A 99 -10.51 -50.03 5.57
C PRO A 99 -11.48 -49.38 4.57
N THR A 100 -11.08 -49.53 3.32
CA THR A 100 -11.85 -49.51 2.07
C THR A 100 -13.38 -49.66 2.18
N SER A 101 -14.12 -48.61 1.81
CA SER A 101 -15.51 -48.74 1.35
C SER A 101 -15.64 -48.44 -0.15
N ARG A 102 -15.50 -49.54 -0.88
CA ARG A 102 -15.95 -49.81 -2.25
C ARG A 102 -17.46 -49.54 -2.41
N ARG A 103 -17.88 -48.69 -3.36
CA ARG A 103 -19.22 -48.74 -4.00
C ARG A 103 -19.31 -47.76 -5.20
N PRO A 104 -20.27 -47.94 -6.13
CA PRO A 104 -20.16 -48.90 -7.21
C PRO A 104 -20.12 -48.23 -8.60
N ARG A 105 -19.51 -48.99 -9.51
CA ARG A 105 -19.65 -48.95 -10.97
C ARG A 105 -21.13 -48.85 -11.38
N SER A 106 -21.51 -47.70 -11.94
CA SER A 106 -22.66 -47.56 -12.83
C SER A 106 -22.17 -47.19 -14.22
N GLU A 107 -21.69 -48.22 -14.93
CA GLU A 107 -21.75 -48.28 -16.39
C GLU A 107 -23.21 -48.51 -16.79
N ARG A 108 -23.77 -47.61 -17.60
CA ARG A 108 -24.54 -47.89 -18.84
C ARG A 108 -25.28 -46.62 -19.24
N LEU A 109 -24.79 -45.93 -20.27
CA LEU A 109 -25.29 -46.06 -21.66
C LEU A 109 -26.72 -45.53 -21.80
N SER A 110 -26.86 -44.31 -22.35
CA SER A 110 -27.62 -44.06 -23.58
C SER A 110 -27.63 -42.58 -23.97
N ALA A 111 -27.49 -42.36 -25.29
CA ALA A 111 -27.77 -41.16 -26.09
C ALA A 111 -26.78 -39.98 -25.95
N GLU A 112 -25.75 -39.85 -26.81
CA GLU A 112 -25.83 -39.41 -28.21
C GLU A 112 -26.06 -37.89 -28.34
N GLY A 113 -24.95 -37.16 -28.39
CA GLY A 113 -24.89 -35.72 -28.60
C GLY A 113 -23.45 -35.32 -28.88
N HIS A 114 -23.15 -35.15 -30.17
CA HIS A 114 -21.83 -34.81 -30.72
C HIS A 114 -21.35 -33.46 -30.17
N GLU A 115 -20.41 -33.45 -29.21
CA GLU A 115 -19.64 -32.25 -28.86
C GLU A 115 -18.22 -32.34 -29.45
N PRO A 116 -17.72 -31.26 -30.07
CA PRO A 116 -16.38 -31.23 -30.65
C PRO A 116 -15.34 -31.30 -29.54
N ARG A 117 -14.56 -32.38 -29.56
CA ARG A 117 -13.36 -32.62 -28.74
C ARG A 117 -12.50 -31.35 -28.67
N ARG A 118 -12.56 -30.67 -27.54
CA ARG A 118 -11.47 -29.79 -27.10
C ARG A 118 -10.28 -30.69 -26.78
N PRO A 119 -9.05 -30.36 -27.23
CA PRO A 119 -7.87 -31.12 -26.86
C PRO A 119 -7.70 -31.05 -25.35
N GLU A 120 -7.95 -32.16 -24.70
CA GLU A 120 -7.68 -32.43 -23.30
C GLU A 120 -6.15 -32.45 -23.14
N PHE A 121 -5.58 -31.27 -22.92
CA PHE A 121 -4.18 -31.11 -22.54
C PHE A 121 -4.04 -31.51 -21.07
N ALA A 122 -4.17 -32.82 -20.80
CA ALA A 122 -3.82 -33.46 -19.54
C ALA A 122 -2.29 -33.55 -19.41
N GLY A 123 -1.62 -32.39 -19.45
CA GLY A 123 -0.26 -32.30 -18.96
C GLY A 123 -0.31 -32.41 -17.43
N PRO A 124 0.61 -33.15 -16.79
CA PRO A 124 0.73 -33.09 -15.35
C PRO A 124 0.94 -31.63 -14.97
N MET A 125 -0.05 -31.04 -14.28
CA MET A 125 0.13 -29.80 -13.54
C MET A 125 1.32 -30.04 -12.61
N HIS A 126 2.51 -29.68 -13.09
CA HIS A 126 3.59 -29.35 -12.20
C HIS A 126 3.03 -28.20 -11.41
N SER A 127 2.52 -28.50 -10.21
CA SER A 127 2.46 -27.54 -9.15
C SER A 127 3.86 -26.98 -9.08
N ILE A 128 4.09 -25.87 -9.77
CA ILE A 128 5.22 -25.01 -9.53
C ILE A 128 4.96 -24.61 -8.09
N ALA A 129 5.48 -25.39 -7.16
CA ALA A 129 5.65 -25.01 -5.79
C ALA A 129 6.34 -23.68 -5.93
N VAL A 130 5.57 -22.61 -5.74
CA VAL A 130 6.07 -21.27 -5.63
C VAL A 130 6.99 -21.36 -4.44
N ARG A 131 8.26 -21.70 -4.71
CA ARG A 131 9.35 -21.63 -3.76
C ARG A 131 9.31 -20.18 -3.37
N GLU A 132 8.72 -19.93 -2.21
CA GLU A 132 8.81 -18.68 -1.49
C GLU A 132 10.29 -18.35 -1.52
N GLY A 133 10.67 -17.46 -2.44
CA GLY A 133 12.03 -17.00 -2.56
C GLY A 133 12.42 -16.46 -1.20
N PRO A 134 13.67 -16.67 -0.74
CA PRO A 134 14.10 -16.24 0.58
C PRO A 134 13.63 -14.80 0.79
N ALA A 135 12.89 -14.60 1.89
CA ALA A 135 12.20 -13.37 2.22
C ALA A 135 13.18 -12.18 2.26
N PHE A 136 13.47 -11.58 1.11
CA PHE A 136 14.23 -10.33 0.95
C PHE A 136 13.39 -9.10 1.36
N VAL A 137 12.43 -9.28 2.26
CA VAL A 137 11.52 -8.23 2.75
C VAL A 137 12.18 -7.37 3.84
N ARG A 138 13.46 -7.61 4.18
CA ARG A 138 14.05 -7.07 5.42
C ARG A 138 14.86 -5.78 5.30
N GLU A 139 15.18 -5.25 4.11
CA GLU A 139 16.25 -4.24 4.00
C GLU A 139 15.90 -2.89 3.36
N TYR A 140 14.64 -2.44 3.46
CA TYR A 140 14.29 -1.05 3.09
C TYR A 140 13.80 -0.17 4.23
N LYS A 141 13.76 -0.68 5.47
CA LYS A 141 13.33 0.12 6.63
C LYS A 141 14.19 1.36 6.85
N VAL A 142 15.49 1.27 6.56
CA VAL A 142 16.43 2.39 6.71
C VAL A 142 16.16 3.48 5.68
N GLY A 143 15.87 3.11 4.43
CA GLY A 143 15.55 4.08 3.36
C GLY A 143 14.25 4.84 3.64
N THR A 144 13.21 4.13 4.09
CA THR A 144 11.93 4.75 4.47
C THR A 144 12.06 5.63 5.73
N LEU A 145 12.89 5.22 6.70
CA LEU A 145 13.15 6.03 7.88
C LEU A 145 13.91 7.32 7.51
N LEU A 146 14.95 7.20 6.68
CA LEU A 146 15.76 8.33 6.26
C LEU A 146 14.94 9.35 5.45
N SER A 147 14.07 8.89 4.55
CA SER A 147 13.19 9.79 3.79
C SER A 147 12.18 10.52 4.67
N ARG A 148 11.63 9.85 5.69
CA ARG A 148 10.76 10.48 6.69
C ARG A 148 11.50 11.52 7.53
N VAL A 149 12.74 11.24 7.95
CA VAL A 149 13.57 12.18 8.72
C VAL A 149 13.91 13.42 7.89
N ILE A 150 14.32 13.24 6.63
CA ILE A 150 14.62 14.36 5.72
C ILE A 150 13.37 15.21 5.48
N ALA A 151 12.21 14.57 5.25
CA ALA A 151 10.95 15.28 5.06
C ALA A 151 10.55 16.07 6.33
N ALA A 152 10.69 15.46 7.51
CA ALA A 152 10.41 16.14 8.79
C ALA A 152 11.34 17.33 9.03
N LEU A 153 12.63 17.19 8.72
CA LEU A 153 13.61 18.28 8.80
C LEU A 153 13.27 19.41 7.81
N GLY A 154 12.90 19.08 6.58
CA GLY A 154 12.46 20.07 5.59
C GLY A 154 11.23 20.85 6.06
N TRP A 155 10.25 20.16 6.66
CA TRP A 155 9.07 20.80 7.23
C TRP A 155 9.41 21.70 8.43
N LEU A 156 10.28 21.23 9.33
CA LEU A 156 10.74 22.05 10.47
C LEU A 156 11.44 23.32 10.01
N VAL A 157 12.33 23.23 9.01
CA VAL A 157 13.02 24.39 8.46
C VAL A 157 12.04 25.35 7.78
N PHE A 158 11.08 24.82 7.01
CA PHE A 158 10.06 25.63 6.35
C PHE A 158 9.18 26.39 7.35
N VAL A 159 8.71 25.70 8.40
CA VAL A 159 7.91 26.33 9.46
C VAL A 159 8.73 27.34 10.24
N ALA A 160 9.95 26.98 10.67
CA ALA A 160 10.80 27.89 11.44
C ALA A 160 11.13 29.16 10.64
N ALA A 161 11.45 29.03 9.35
CA ALA A 161 11.67 30.16 8.48
C ALA A 161 10.40 31.00 8.28
N GLY A 162 9.24 30.36 8.07
CA GLY A 162 7.95 31.05 7.94
C GLY A 162 7.56 31.80 9.22
N LEU A 163 7.75 31.19 10.39
CA LEU A 163 7.47 31.81 11.68
C LEU A 163 8.43 32.96 11.98
N ALA A 164 9.73 32.80 11.70
CA ALA A 164 10.72 33.86 11.83
C ALA A 164 10.42 35.04 10.89
N ALA A 165 9.97 34.76 9.66
CA ALA A 165 9.54 35.80 8.72
C ALA A 165 8.30 36.55 9.21
N LEU A 166 7.31 35.82 9.76
CA LEU A 166 6.06 36.40 10.23
C LEU A 166 6.26 37.22 11.51
N VAL A 167 6.92 36.66 12.52
CA VAL A 167 7.22 37.35 13.79
C VAL A 167 8.24 38.47 13.58
N GLY A 168 9.34 38.21 12.86
CA GLY A 168 10.34 39.22 12.56
C GLY A 168 9.76 40.37 11.72
N GLY A 169 9.00 40.05 10.66
CA GLY A 169 8.36 41.05 9.82
C GLY A 169 7.32 41.90 10.56
N THR A 170 6.52 41.29 11.43
CA THR A 170 5.49 42.02 12.20
C THR A 170 6.08 42.82 13.35
N CYS A 171 6.96 42.25 14.18
CA CYS A 171 7.58 42.97 15.28
C CYS A 171 8.46 44.13 14.79
N ILE A 172 9.28 43.89 13.76
CA ILE A 172 10.12 44.95 13.20
C ILE A 172 9.27 45.95 12.43
N GLY A 173 8.29 45.51 11.64
CA GLY A 173 7.36 46.39 10.93
C GLY A 173 6.63 47.34 11.89
N LEU A 174 6.11 46.83 13.02
CA LEU A 174 5.45 47.64 14.04
C LEU A 174 6.42 48.60 14.76
N ALA A 175 7.61 48.13 15.12
CA ALA A 175 8.62 48.97 15.76
C ALA A 175 9.14 50.08 14.84
N TYR A 176 9.31 49.80 13.54
CA TYR A 176 9.83 50.75 12.56
C TYR A 176 8.77 51.75 12.08
N PHE A 177 7.54 51.30 11.78
CA PHE A 177 6.45 52.20 11.35
C PHE A 177 5.95 53.09 12.47
N GLY A 178 5.98 52.62 13.72
CA GLY A 178 5.40 53.34 14.85
C GLY A 178 6.28 54.43 15.45
N ILE A 179 7.62 54.33 15.33
CA ILE A 179 8.50 55.06 16.27
C ILE A 179 9.69 55.80 15.62
N TRP A 180 10.32 55.33 14.54
CA TRP A 180 11.70 55.78 14.27
C TRP A 180 12.04 56.52 12.96
N GLN A 181 11.38 56.33 11.81
CA GLN A 181 11.84 57.01 10.57
C GLN A 181 10.73 57.40 9.58
N PRO A 182 10.38 58.71 9.47
CA PRO A 182 9.37 59.19 8.51
C PRO A 182 9.87 59.30 7.05
N ASN A 183 11.18 59.17 6.79
CA ASN A 183 11.76 59.52 5.48
C ASN A 183 12.28 58.35 4.62
N HIS A 184 12.14 57.09 5.05
CA HIS A 184 12.55 55.97 4.20
C HIS A 184 11.46 55.63 3.19
N SER A 185 11.85 55.56 1.92
CA SER A 185 10.95 55.10 0.86
C SER A 185 10.51 53.66 1.12
N ILE A 186 9.22 53.39 0.94
CA ILE A 186 8.60 52.06 1.10
C ILE A 186 9.36 50.99 0.29
N LEU A 187 9.90 51.36 -0.87
CA LEU A 187 10.69 50.48 -1.74
C LEU A 187 11.95 49.94 -1.07
N GLN A 188 12.67 50.76 -0.31
CA GLN A 188 13.92 50.34 0.34
C GLN A 188 13.66 49.38 1.50
N GLN A 189 12.56 49.60 2.24
CA GLN A 189 12.10 48.65 3.26
C GLN A 189 11.66 47.33 2.63
N LEU A 190 10.91 47.39 1.52
CA LEU A 190 10.48 46.20 0.81
C LEU A 190 11.69 45.37 0.32
N MET A 191 12.73 46.01 -0.21
CA MET A 191 13.96 45.32 -0.63
C MET A 191 14.68 44.66 0.55
N LEU A 192 14.84 45.37 1.67
CA LEU A 192 15.60 44.85 2.81
C LEU A 192 14.93 43.63 3.47
N TYR A 193 13.59 43.60 3.51
CA TYR A 193 12.83 42.52 4.15
C TYR A 193 12.29 41.47 3.19
N ALA A 194 11.88 41.84 1.98
CA ALA A 194 11.32 40.86 1.04
C ALA A 194 12.40 39.93 0.51
N ILE A 195 13.62 40.42 0.23
CA ILE A 195 14.67 39.60 -0.39
C ILE A 195 15.08 38.40 0.49
N PRO A 196 15.39 38.56 1.79
CA PRO A 196 15.76 37.43 2.64
C PRO A 196 14.62 36.43 2.83
N ASN A 197 13.39 36.93 3.00
CA ASN A 197 12.21 36.09 3.19
C ASN A 197 11.86 35.30 1.92
N LEU A 198 11.97 35.93 0.75
CA LEU A 198 11.79 35.27 -0.54
C LEU A 198 12.87 34.19 -0.74
N GLY A 199 14.12 34.48 -0.38
CA GLY A 199 15.21 33.51 -0.42
C GLY A 199 14.95 32.29 0.46
N GLY A 200 14.47 32.52 1.70
CA GLY A 200 14.08 31.44 2.61
C GLY A 200 12.93 30.58 2.08
N ALA A 201 11.90 31.22 1.53
CA ALA A 201 10.75 30.52 0.94
C ALA A 201 11.16 29.67 -0.28
N LEU A 202 11.98 30.24 -1.19
CA LEU A 202 12.50 29.53 -2.36
C LEU A 202 13.44 28.38 -1.95
N GLY A 203 14.29 28.59 -0.94
CA GLY A 203 15.15 27.54 -0.38
C GLY A 203 14.34 26.38 0.21
N GLY A 204 13.26 26.69 0.95
CA GLY A 204 12.34 25.68 1.48
C GLY A 204 11.64 24.88 0.38
N LEU A 205 11.14 25.55 -0.66
CA LEU A 205 10.54 24.89 -1.83
C LEU A 205 11.54 24.00 -2.57
N ALA A 206 12.78 24.47 -2.77
CA ALA A 206 13.84 23.68 -3.41
C ALA A 206 14.15 22.41 -2.61
N ALA A 207 14.20 22.50 -1.27
CA ALA A 207 14.42 21.34 -0.41
C ALA A 207 13.26 20.31 -0.51
N ILE A 208 12.01 20.77 -0.56
CA ILE A 208 10.85 19.89 -0.76
C ILE A 208 10.93 19.20 -2.12
N ALA A 209 11.21 19.95 -3.19
CA ALA A 209 11.35 19.40 -4.53
C ALA A 209 12.47 18.35 -4.60
N LEU A 210 13.62 18.62 -3.98
CA LEU A 210 14.73 17.68 -3.89
C LEU A 210 14.34 16.41 -3.11
N GLY A 211 13.58 16.54 -2.03
CA GLY A 211 13.06 15.40 -1.26
C GLY A 211 12.12 14.51 -2.09
N GLN A 212 11.23 15.11 -2.88
CA GLN A 212 10.35 14.36 -3.79
C GLN A 212 11.14 13.69 -4.92
N ALA A 213 12.11 14.39 -5.50
CA ALA A 213 12.98 13.82 -6.54
C ALA A 213 13.76 12.60 -6.02
N MET A 214 14.35 12.70 -4.83
CA MET A 214 15.08 11.58 -4.21
C MET A 214 14.17 10.37 -3.99
N ARG A 215 12.91 10.58 -3.58
CA ARG A 215 11.93 9.50 -3.44
C ARG A 215 11.68 8.78 -4.78
N ALA A 216 11.46 9.54 -5.85
CA ALA A 216 11.27 8.98 -7.18
C ALA A 216 12.49 8.18 -7.66
N PHE A 217 13.71 8.66 -7.39
CA PHE A 217 14.94 7.93 -7.71
C PHE A 217 15.04 6.60 -6.97
N PHE A 218 14.68 6.54 -5.68
CA PHE A 218 14.67 5.29 -4.94
C PHE A 218 13.63 4.30 -5.46
N ASP A 219 12.44 4.78 -5.81
CA ASP A 219 11.39 3.94 -6.38
C ASP A 219 11.84 3.35 -7.73
N GLN A 220 12.48 4.15 -8.59
CA GLN A 220 13.04 3.68 -9.86
C GLN A 220 14.20 2.69 -9.68
N ALA A 221 15.08 2.94 -8.70
CA ALA A 221 16.17 2.03 -8.36
C ALA A 221 15.65 0.68 -7.84
N ASN A 222 14.53 0.68 -7.11
CA ASN A 222 13.90 -0.55 -6.67
C ASN A 222 13.29 -1.32 -7.84
N ALA A 223 12.55 -0.64 -8.73
CA ALA A 223 11.96 -1.26 -9.91
C ALA A 223 13.01 -1.91 -10.84
N THR A 224 14.17 -1.27 -11.00
CA THR A 224 15.27 -1.84 -11.80
C THR A 224 15.91 -3.07 -11.13
N ARG A 225 16.02 -3.09 -9.80
CA ARG A 225 16.47 -4.28 -9.06
C ARG A 225 15.49 -5.44 -9.19
N GLU A 226 14.19 -5.18 -9.11
CA GLU A 226 13.16 -6.20 -9.31
C GLU A 226 13.21 -6.78 -10.74
N LEU A 227 13.39 -5.93 -11.76
CA LEU A 227 13.58 -6.37 -13.14
C LEU A 227 14.83 -7.26 -13.31
N LEU A 228 15.95 -6.90 -12.69
CA LEU A 228 17.17 -7.71 -12.72
C LEU A 228 16.99 -9.04 -11.97
N ALA A 229 16.29 -9.05 -10.84
CA ALA A 229 16.00 -10.26 -10.09
C ALA A 229 15.10 -11.23 -10.87
N ILE A 230 14.14 -10.72 -11.65
CA ILE A 230 13.34 -11.52 -12.59
C ILE A 230 14.24 -12.07 -13.70
N ARG A 231 15.08 -11.22 -14.30
CA ARG A 231 15.98 -11.62 -15.40
C ARG A 231 16.96 -12.73 -15.01
N GLN A 232 17.43 -12.78 -13.77
CA GLN A 232 18.35 -13.82 -13.29
C GLN A 232 17.68 -15.17 -13.00
N ARG A 233 16.34 -15.20 -12.92
CA ARG A 233 15.57 -16.45 -12.72
C ARG A 233 15.20 -17.16 -14.03
N TYR A 234 15.41 -16.52 -15.18
CA TYR A 234 15.18 -17.05 -16.52
C TYR A 234 16.51 -17.24 -17.26
#